data_AF-A0A9E1ZNL0-F1
#
_entry.id   AF-A0A9E1ZNL0-F1
#
_cell.length_a   1.000
_cell.length_b   1.000
_cell.length_c   1.000
_cell.angle_alpha   90.00
_cell.angle_beta   90.00
_cell.angle_gamma   90.00
#
_symmetry.space_group_name_H-M   'P 1'
#
loop_
_entity.id
_entity.type
_entity.pdbx_description
1 polymer ?
#
loop_
_entity_poly.entity_id
_entity_poly.type
_entity_poly.pdbx_seq_one_letter_code
_entity_poly.pdbx_strand_id
1 'polypeptide(L)'
;MLEAVEKTTTDYYVADMSLAEWGHKEIAIAEKEMPGLMSLQKKYGESKPLAGARIAGSLHMTIQTAVLIKTLVALGAEVRWASCNI
;
A
#
# COMPACT_ATOMS: atom_id res chain seq x y z
N MET A 1 35.11 -7.07 13.95
CA MET A 1 33.68 -7.20 14.29
C MET A 1 33.01 -5.97 13.71
N LEU A 2 32.31 -6.09 12.59
CA LEU A 2 31.64 -4.95 11.96
C LEU A 2 30.35 -4.69 12.75
N GLU A 3 30.27 -3.54 13.40
CA GLU A 3 29.07 -3.11 14.12
C GLU A 3 27.95 -2.86 13.11
N ALA A 4 26.79 -3.46 13.36
CA ALA A 4 25.58 -3.24 12.57
C ALA A 4 25.07 -1.82 12.85
N VAL A 5 24.91 -1.02 11.81
CA VAL A 5 24.25 0.29 11.90
C VAL A 5 22.76 0.07 12.15
N GLU A 6 22.30 0.43 13.34
CA GLU A 6 20.89 0.40 13.72
C GLU A 6 20.15 1.51 12.97
N LYS A 7 19.34 1.15 11.96
CA LYS A 7 18.61 2.10 11.14
C LYS A 7 17.28 2.49 11.83
N THR A 8 17.34 3.34 12.84
CA THR A 8 16.19 3.84 13.61
C THR A 8 15.55 5.09 12.99
N THR A 9 15.25 5.05 11.70
CA THR A 9 14.39 6.06 11.05
C THR A 9 13.13 5.37 10.57
N THR A 10 11.99 5.72 11.16
CA THR A 10 10.67 5.34 10.64
C THR A 10 10.58 5.74 9.18
N ASP A 11 10.44 4.76 8.29
CA ASP A 11 10.52 4.94 6.84
C ASP A 11 9.22 5.52 6.22
N TYR A 12 8.50 6.34 7.00
CA TYR A 12 7.24 6.98 6.63
C TYR A 12 7.08 8.32 7.37
N TYR A 13 6.29 9.23 6.78
CA TYR A 13 5.89 10.49 7.40
C TYR A 13 4.39 10.71 7.13
N VAL A 14 3.58 10.70 8.18
CA VAL A 14 2.12 10.86 8.13
C VAL A 14 1.66 11.76 9.28
N ALA A 15 0.45 12.30 9.19
CA ALA A 15 -0.06 13.25 10.19
C ALA A 15 -0.28 12.61 11.57
N ASP A 16 -0.94 11.45 11.63
CA ASP A 16 -1.27 10.77 12.88
C ASP A 16 -1.45 9.25 12.64
N MET A 17 -0.61 8.43 13.29
CA MET A 17 -0.67 6.98 13.16
C MET A 17 -1.78 6.33 14.02
N SER A 18 -2.34 7.06 15.00
CA SER A 18 -3.44 6.55 15.82
C SER A 18 -4.72 6.33 15.02
N LEU A 19 -4.85 6.98 13.86
CA LEU A 19 -5.98 6.85 12.93
C LEU A 19 -5.96 5.56 12.09
N ALA A 20 -4.92 4.72 12.21
CA ALA A 20 -4.77 3.51 11.40
C ALA A 20 -5.96 2.55 11.53
N GLU A 21 -6.49 2.35 12.74
CA GLU A 21 -7.63 1.45 12.95
C GLU A 21 -8.88 1.94 12.20
N TRP A 22 -9.16 3.24 12.26
CA TRP A 22 -10.26 3.84 11.52
C TRP A 22 -10.03 3.74 10.00
N GLY A 23 -8.82 4.05 9.54
CA GLY A 23 -8.45 3.92 8.13
C GLY A 23 -8.64 2.49 7.61
N HIS A 24 -8.32 1.47 8.40
CA HIS A 24 -8.57 0.07 8.04
C HIS A 24 -10.06 -0.26 7.89
N LYS A 25 -10.94 0.31 8.73
CA LYS A 25 -12.39 0.14 8.62
C LYS A 25 -12.92 0.75 7.32
N GLU A 26 -12.49 1.96 6.98
CA GLU A 26 -12.88 2.63 5.74
C GLU A 26 -12.36 1.90 4.49
N ILE A 27 -11.12 1.39 4.53
CA ILE A 27 -10.56 0.56 3.45
C ILE A 27 -11.41 -0.69 3.23
N ALA A 28 -11.85 -1.37 4.29
CA ALA A 28 -12.69 -2.56 4.19
C ALA A 28 -14.07 -2.27 3.58
N ILE A 29 -14.60 -1.06 3.78
CA ILE A 29 -15.81 -0.59 3.11
C ILE A 29 -15.51 -0.35 1.63
N ALA A 30 -14.43 0.38 1.31
CA ALA A 30 -14.06 0.71 -0.06
C ALA A 30 -13.75 -0.52 -0.93
N GLU A 31 -13.20 -1.59 -0.36
CA GLU A 31 -12.98 -2.86 -1.09
C GLU A 31 -14.27 -3.43 -1.69
N LYS A 32 -15.42 -3.25 -1.02
CA LYS A 32 -16.72 -3.69 -1.53
C LYS A 32 -17.18 -2.88 -2.74
N GLU A 33 -16.81 -1.60 -2.79
CA GLU A 33 -17.15 -0.66 -3.86
C GLU A 33 -16.12 -0.62 -5.00
N MET A 34 -15.03 -1.40 -4.90
CA MET A 34 -13.95 -1.46 -5.90
C MET A 34 -13.81 -2.87 -6.50
N PRO A 35 -14.87 -3.44 -7.12
CA PRO A 35 -14.89 -4.84 -7.57
C PRO A 35 -13.83 -5.15 -8.64
N GLY A 36 -13.43 -4.15 -9.44
CA GLY A 36 -12.36 -4.31 -10.43
C GLY A 36 -11.02 -4.69 -9.79
N LEU A 37 -10.63 -4.01 -8.71
CA LEU A 37 -9.38 -4.29 -8.00
C LEU A 37 -9.44 -5.63 -7.26
N MET A 38 -10.57 -5.93 -6.62
CA MET A 38 -10.75 -7.21 -5.94
C MET A 38 -10.72 -8.41 -6.92
N SER A 39 -11.27 -8.22 -8.12
CA SER A 39 -11.19 -9.22 -9.20
C SER A 39 -9.75 -9.46 -9.65
N LEU A 40 -8.93 -8.41 -9.79
CA LEU A 40 -7.51 -8.56 -10.11
C LEU A 40 -6.74 -9.32 -9.03
N GLN A 41 -6.99 -9.02 -7.76
CA GLN A 41 -6.37 -9.77 -6.65
C GLN A 41 -6.76 -11.25 -6.70
N LYS A 42 -8.04 -11.57 -6.91
CA LYS A 42 -8.50 -12.96 -7.04
C LYS A 42 -7.87 -13.67 -8.24
N LYS A 43 -7.75 -12.99 -9.37
CA LYS A 43 -7.26 -13.58 -10.62
C LYS A 43 -5.75 -13.80 -10.64
N TYR A 44 -4.97 -12.89 -10.07
CA TYR A 44 -3.51 -12.85 -10.21
C TYR A 44 -2.74 -12.90 -8.88
N GLY A 45 -3.44 -13.00 -7.75
CA GLY A 45 -2.82 -13.03 -6.42
C GLY A 45 -1.88 -14.22 -6.23
N GLU A 46 -2.19 -15.39 -6.80
CA GLU A 46 -1.34 -16.58 -6.71
C GLU A 46 -0.13 -16.50 -7.66
N SER A 47 -0.32 -15.98 -8.88
CA SER A 47 0.77 -15.88 -9.86
C SER A 47 1.74 -14.75 -9.58
N LYS A 48 1.40 -13.83 -8.67
CA LYS A 48 2.24 -12.70 -8.22
C LYS A 48 2.97 -12.02 -9.38
N PRO A 49 2.23 -11.49 -10.39
CA PRO A 49 2.86 -11.00 -11.62
C PRO A 49 3.76 -9.77 -11.41
N LEU A 50 3.66 -9.10 -10.25
CA LEU A 50 4.49 -7.96 -9.89
C LEU A 50 5.63 -8.34 -8.93
N ALA A 51 5.90 -9.63 -8.70
CA ALA A 51 7.02 -10.08 -7.88
C ALA A 51 8.34 -9.46 -8.36
N GLY A 52 9.06 -8.81 -7.45
CA GLY A 52 10.32 -8.11 -7.73
C GLY A 52 10.16 -6.70 -8.30
N ALA A 53 8.94 -6.25 -8.62
CA ALA A 53 8.69 -4.88 -9.00
C ALA A 53 8.81 -3.94 -7.79
N ARG A 54 9.56 -2.85 -7.95
CA ARG A 54 9.62 -1.74 -6.98
C ARG A 54 8.89 -0.54 -7.55
N ILE A 55 7.73 -0.21 -6.99
CA ILE A 55 6.81 0.81 -7.52
C ILE A 55 6.84 2.03 -6.60
N ALA A 56 7.17 3.20 -7.17
CA ALA A 56 6.98 4.49 -6.53
C ALA A 56 5.70 5.15 -7.07
N GLY A 57 4.74 5.44 -6.18
CA GLY A 57 3.49 6.09 -6.54
C GLY A 57 3.43 7.55 -6.06
N SER A 58 2.89 8.41 -6.92
CA SER A 58 2.57 9.80 -6.60
C SER A 58 1.13 10.08 -7.07
N LEU A 59 0.17 9.72 -6.22
CA LEU A 59 -1.27 9.92 -6.42
C LEU A 59 -1.88 10.35 -5.09
N HIS A 60 -3.05 11.01 -5.11
CA HIS A 60 -3.75 11.42 -3.90
C HIS A 60 -3.84 10.27 -2.89
N MET A 61 -3.37 10.49 -1.66
CA MET A 61 -3.32 9.45 -0.64
C MET A 61 -4.69 9.30 0.06
N THR A 62 -5.65 8.73 -0.65
CA THR A 62 -7.03 8.51 -0.19
C THR A 62 -7.29 7.05 0.19
N ILE A 63 -8.49 6.77 0.72
CA ILE A 63 -8.96 5.40 1.00
C ILE A 63 -8.95 4.53 -0.27
N GLN A 64 -9.37 5.06 -1.41
CA GLN A 64 -9.39 4.33 -2.68
C GLN A 64 -7.97 4.00 -3.16
N THR A 65 -7.03 4.94 -3.02
CA THR A 65 -5.62 4.70 -3.33
C THR A 65 -5.02 3.64 -2.41
N ALA A 66 -5.44 3.56 -1.15
CA ALA A 66 -5.01 2.47 -0.27
C ALA A 66 -5.45 1.09 -0.78
N VAL A 67 -6.66 0.96 -1.36
CA VAL A 67 -7.11 -0.30 -2.00
C VAL A 67 -6.28 -0.63 -3.25
N LEU A 68 -5.91 0.38 -4.04
CA LEU A 68 -4.98 0.23 -5.17
C LEU A 68 -3.61 -0.28 -4.69
N ILE A 69 -3.04 0.35 -3.67
CA ILE A 69 -1.75 -0.05 -3.09
C ILE A 69 -1.81 -1.48 -2.56
N LYS A 70 -2.86 -1.84 -1.80
CA LYS A 70 -3.09 -3.22 -1.32
C LYS A 70 -3.14 -4.21 -2.49
N THR A 71 -3.76 -3.82 -3.60
CA THR A 71 -3.78 -4.65 -4.82
C THR A 71 -2.38 -4.85 -5.38
N LEU A 72 -1.58 -3.80 -5.53
CA LEU A 72 -0.20 -3.92 -6.04
C LEU A 72 0.65 -4.86 -5.17
N VAL A 73 0.55 -4.71 -3.84
CA VAL A 73 1.25 -5.59 -2.88
C VAL A 73 0.72 -7.02 -2.95
N ALA A 74 -0.60 -7.21 -3.03
CA ALA A 74 -1.21 -8.52 -3.20
C ALA A 74 -0.77 -9.21 -4.49
N LEU A 75 -0.41 -8.44 -5.53
CA LEU A 75 0.14 -8.95 -6.78
C LEU A 75 1.68 -9.10 -6.76
N GLY A 76 2.36 -8.80 -5.65
CA GLY A 76 3.78 -9.09 -5.42
C GLY A 76 4.73 -7.89 -5.46
N ALA A 77 4.24 -6.67 -5.63
CA ALA A 77 5.08 -5.48 -5.69
C ALA A 77 5.56 -5.01 -4.30
N GLU A 78 6.76 -4.43 -4.26
CA GLU A 78 7.19 -3.53 -3.19
C GLU A 78 6.82 -2.09 -3.55
N VAL A 79 6.25 -1.35 -2.60
CA VAL A 79 5.65 -0.03 -2.88
C VAL A 79 6.20 1.05 -1.95
N ARG A 80 6.39 2.25 -2.50
CA ARG A 80 6.56 3.51 -1.76
C ARG A 80 5.59 4.55 -2.33
N TRP A 81 5.08 5.44 -1.48
CA TRP A 81 4.01 6.34 -1.90
C TRP A 81 4.16 7.75 -1.34
N ALA A 82 3.70 8.73 -2.12
CA ALA A 82 3.50 10.12 -1.72
C ALA A 82 2.19 10.66 -2.32
N SER A 83 1.57 11.64 -1.66
CA SER A 83 0.44 12.38 -2.25
C SER A 83 0.94 13.28 -3.37
N CYS A 84 0.20 13.38 -4.47
CA CYS A 84 0.51 14.30 -5.57
C CYS A 84 -0.03 15.73 -5.34
N ASN A 85 -0.69 15.97 -4.21
CA ASN A 85 -1.26 17.26 -3.83
C ASN A 85 -1.16 17.46 -2.32
N ILE A 86 -0.96 18.71 -1.90
CA ILE A 86 -0.78 19.15 -0.51
C ILE A 86 -2.08 19.16 0.28
#